data_AF-A0A5Q4GUU6-F1
#
_entry.id   AF-A0A5Q4GUU6-F1
#
_cell.length_a   1.000
_cell.length_b   1.000
_cell.length_c   1.000
_cell.angle_alpha   90.00
_cell.angle_beta   90.00
_cell.angle_gamma   90.00
#
_symmetry.space_group_name_H-M   'P 1'
#
loop_
_entity.id
_entity.type
_entity.pdbx_description
1 polymer ?
#
loop_
_entity_poly.entity_id
_entity_poly.type
_entity_poly.pdbx_seq_one_letter_code
_entity_poly.pdbx_strand_id
1 'polypeptide(L)'
;MLIVHGNHDMMHYSDPGYAWLGEHLASRGHIVVSVDQNFINAGLFGNVPRENGVRGWLLLEHLAAWRQWQSAPEHPLHRQVDLDRVVLIGHSRGGEAAALAAVFNRLDRYPEDARIPFDFDFGIRGVAAIAPIDGQFYTSGKPTELDDVSYFVIHGGMDADVYFFAGDRQLVRTRPDISRGRFSASLYVHHANHGQFNTVWGDNDAGMSTGRLLNRAWLLSGEDQRRVGLLYLTAFVENALARPAAIPALFCDPRAAGSLLPPTLYVTRCDDGRRVILADFEQGLDLSLGSLPGVTLSAIDLDLWAERDVGFRGSPQRRQTGVFLGWHAAEDQPGQAAWRVDLGPEVHERVRIDQDSVLWLDLAQADRDPPPRKPPNGDADPAASANGEEQAALRPRLGITVVLEDADGHQGRRPLDEFAELLPPLPVRHTRLDLLDRQRYHDPTEPLLQSVAVPMALFHGGDFDPTRLRRIELQFDQTDPGVLVIERISISP
;
A
#
# COMPACT_ATOMS: atom_id res chain seq x y z
N MET A 1 -1.24 16.54 -17.15
CA MET A 1 -1.00 15.98 -15.80
C MET A 1 -0.66 17.12 -14.85
N LEU A 2 -1.11 17.02 -13.61
CA LEU A 2 -0.80 18.01 -12.57
C LEU A 2 -0.07 17.32 -11.42
N ILE A 3 0.97 17.98 -10.90
CA ILE A 3 1.72 17.57 -9.72
C ILE A 3 1.48 18.61 -8.62
N VAL A 4 1.10 18.18 -7.43
CA VAL A 4 0.93 19.05 -6.26
C VAL A 4 1.89 18.67 -5.15
N HIS A 5 2.57 19.66 -4.59
CA HIS A 5 3.43 19.46 -3.42
C HIS A 5 2.62 19.46 -2.11
N GLY A 6 3.21 18.93 -1.05
CA GLY A 6 2.65 18.98 0.29
C GLY A 6 3.02 20.24 1.05
N ASN A 7 2.75 20.23 2.35
CA ASN A 7 3.06 21.34 3.21
C ASN A 7 4.58 21.51 3.39
N HIS A 8 5.07 22.72 3.13
CA HIS A 8 6.43 23.15 3.39
C HIS A 8 6.41 24.60 3.87
N ASP A 9 7.54 25.21 4.22
CA ASP A 9 7.57 26.66 4.46
C ASP A 9 7.03 27.43 3.24
N MET A 10 5.99 28.25 3.45
CA MET A 10 5.33 29.05 2.41
C MET A 10 6.26 30.03 1.68
N MET A 11 7.40 30.39 2.29
CA MET A 11 8.40 31.28 1.70
C MET A 11 9.31 30.58 0.69
N HIS A 12 9.24 29.24 0.59
CA HIS A 12 10.13 28.42 -0.23
C HIS A 12 9.34 27.65 -1.29
N TYR A 13 9.58 27.95 -2.57
CA TYR A 13 8.95 27.28 -3.71
C TYR A 13 9.24 25.78 -3.73
N SER A 14 8.18 24.97 -3.71
CA SER A 14 8.27 23.52 -3.74
C SER A 14 8.05 22.94 -5.13
N ASP A 15 7.33 23.67 -5.99
CA ASP A 15 6.99 23.26 -7.36
C ASP A 15 8.20 23.00 -8.28
N PRO A 16 9.36 23.70 -8.21
CA PRO A 16 10.49 23.42 -9.09
C PRO A 16 11.16 22.09 -8.77
N GLY A 17 10.90 21.54 -7.57
CA GLY A 17 11.49 20.29 -7.10
C GLY A 17 11.09 19.03 -7.90
N TYR A 18 10.08 19.15 -8.75
CA TYR A 18 9.63 18.09 -9.66
C TYR A 18 10.05 18.30 -11.11
N ALA A 19 10.90 19.29 -11.40
CA ALA A 19 11.38 19.56 -12.77
C ALA A 19 11.98 18.30 -13.42
N TRP A 20 12.73 17.50 -12.66
CA TRP A 20 13.31 16.23 -13.14
C TRP A 20 12.25 15.25 -13.70
N LEU A 21 11.09 15.16 -13.04
CA LEU A 21 9.99 14.29 -13.47
C LEU A 21 9.20 14.94 -14.60
N GLY A 22 8.97 16.26 -14.49
CA GLY A 22 8.27 17.05 -15.50
C GLY A 22 8.97 17.04 -16.85
N GLU A 23 10.27 17.30 -16.88
CA GLU A 23 11.10 17.26 -18.09
C GLU A 23 11.12 15.86 -18.70
N HIS A 24 11.27 14.82 -17.87
CA HIS A 24 11.24 13.43 -18.34
C HIS A 24 9.91 13.08 -19.01
N LEU A 25 8.78 13.30 -18.34
CA LEU A 25 7.47 12.98 -18.88
C LEU A 25 7.11 13.89 -20.08
N ALA A 26 7.55 15.15 -20.08
CA ALA A 26 7.39 16.03 -21.23
C ALA A 26 8.15 15.54 -22.47
N SER A 27 9.38 15.01 -22.29
CA SER A 27 10.14 14.39 -23.38
C SER A 27 9.45 13.16 -23.98
N ARG A 28 8.47 12.59 -23.28
CA ARG A 28 7.67 11.42 -23.70
C ARG A 28 6.30 11.81 -24.27
N GLY A 29 6.07 13.10 -24.52
CA GLY A 29 4.85 13.59 -25.17
C GLY A 29 3.71 13.92 -24.22
N HIS A 30 3.99 14.10 -22.93
CA HIS A 30 2.98 14.54 -21.96
C HIS A 30 3.07 16.05 -21.68
N ILE A 31 1.93 16.63 -21.33
CA ILE A 31 1.87 17.96 -20.70
C ILE A 31 1.92 17.78 -19.19
N VAL A 32 2.93 18.36 -18.54
CA VAL A 32 3.14 18.29 -17.09
C VAL A 32 3.11 19.67 -16.48
N VAL A 33 2.38 19.82 -15.38
CA VAL A 33 2.27 21.07 -14.64
C VAL A 33 2.56 20.79 -13.18
N SER A 34 3.62 21.38 -12.65
CA SER A 34 3.87 21.42 -11.21
C SER A 34 3.16 22.64 -10.64
N VAL A 35 2.17 22.41 -9.78
CA VAL A 35 1.30 23.47 -9.26
C VAL A 35 1.88 24.03 -7.96
N ASP A 36 2.17 25.32 -7.96
CA ASP A 36 2.48 26.05 -6.73
C ASP A 36 1.21 26.26 -5.90
N GLN A 37 1.24 25.73 -4.68
CA GLN A 37 0.21 25.89 -3.67
C GLN A 37 0.81 26.38 -2.35
N ASN A 38 1.96 27.06 -2.40
CA ASN A 38 2.66 27.56 -1.22
C ASN A 38 1.79 28.46 -0.33
N PHE A 39 0.87 29.22 -0.92
CA PHE A 39 -0.03 30.09 -0.16
C PHE A 39 -1.00 29.34 0.77
N ILE A 40 -1.21 28.03 0.57
CA ILE A 40 -2.03 27.16 1.43
C ILE A 40 -1.16 26.43 2.46
N ASN A 41 0.17 26.48 2.35
CA ASN A 41 1.05 25.90 3.36
C ASN A 41 0.88 26.60 4.72
N ALA A 42 1.28 25.90 5.77
CA ALA A 42 1.36 26.40 7.13
C ALA A 42 2.17 27.70 7.19
N GLY A 43 1.58 28.71 7.82
CA GLY A 43 2.24 29.99 8.07
C GLY A 43 2.60 30.18 9.54
N LEU A 44 2.95 31.42 9.89
CA LEU A 44 3.25 31.83 11.27
C LEU A 44 2.13 31.50 12.27
N PHE A 45 0.89 31.35 11.81
CA PHE A 45 -0.29 31.06 12.65
C PHE A 45 -0.82 29.62 12.52
N GLY A 46 -0.04 28.71 11.94
CA GLY A 46 -0.38 27.29 11.80
C GLY A 46 -0.97 26.90 10.44
N ASN A 47 -1.56 25.70 10.38
CA ASN A 47 -2.15 25.14 9.16
C ASN A 47 -3.45 25.85 8.77
N VAL A 48 -3.73 25.93 7.48
CA VAL A 48 -5.03 26.40 6.97
C VAL A 48 -6.09 25.32 7.25
N PRO A 49 -7.26 25.64 7.82
CA PRO A 49 -8.33 24.67 8.01
C PRO A 49 -8.75 24.04 6.69
N ARG A 50 -8.96 22.71 6.67
CA ARG A 50 -9.42 21.96 5.49
C ARG A 50 -8.50 22.08 4.26
N GLU A 51 -7.22 22.39 4.50
CA GLU A 51 -6.19 22.58 3.49
C GLU A 51 -6.25 21.53 2.37
N ASN A 52 -6.25 20.24 2.70
CA ASN A 52 -6.16 19.18 1.68
C ASN A 52 -7.39 19.16 0.74
N GLY A 53 -8.58 19.51 1.26
CA GLY A 53 -9.78 19.71 0.44
C GLY A 53 -9.65 20.91 -0.50
N VAL A 54 -9.10 22.03 -0.01
CA VAL A 54 -8.84 23.24 -0.82
C VAL A 54 -7.79 22.97 -1.90
N ARG A 55 -6.70 22.26 -1.55
CA ARG A 55 -5.64 21.85 -2.48
C ARG A 55 -6.18 20.98 -3.62
N GLY A 56 -7.06 20.03 -3.29
CA GLY A 56 -7.71 19.14 -4.25
C GLY A 56 -8.66 19.91 -5.18
N TRP A 57 -9.46 20.82 -4.64
CA TRP A 57 -10.29 21.70 -5.45
C TRP A 57 -9.44 22.58 -6.38
N LEU A 58 -8.38 23.21 -5.87
CA LEU A 58 -7.51 24.07 -6.67
C LEU A 58 -6.88 23.32 -7.87
N LEU A 59 -6.57 22.03 -7.73
CA LEU A 59 -6.14 21.21 -8.88
C LEU A 59 -7.20 21.13 -9.99
N LEU A 60 -8.48 21.02 -9.62
CA LEU A 60 -9.58 21.00 -10.58
C LEU A 60 -9.80 22.38 -11.22
N GLU A 61 -9.62 23.47 -10.48
CA GLU A 61 -9.63 24.82 -11.05
C GLU A 61 -8.48 25.02 -12.05
N HIS A 62 -7.31 24.43 -11.79
CA HIS A 62 -6.23 24.42 -12.79
C HIS A 62 -6.68 23.67 -14.06
N LEU A 63 -7.27 22.48 -13.96
CA LEU A 63 -7.81 21.79 -15.13
C LEU A 63 -8.87 22.62 -15.87
N ALA A 64 -9.71 23.37 -15.15
CA ALA A 64 -10.69 24.28 -15.74
C ALA A 64 -10.03 25.44 -16.51
N ALA A 65 -8.93 26.00 -16.00
CA ALA A 65 -8.13 26.98 -16.74
C ALA A 65 -7.55 26.37 -18.03
N TRP A 66 -7.01 25.14 -17.96
CA TRP A 66 -6.54 24.41 -19.14
C TRP A 66 -7.66 24.13 -20.16
N ARG A 67 -8.89 23.85 -19.71
CA ARG A 67 -10.09 23.73 -20.58
C ARG A 67 -10.37 25.03 -21.31
N GLN A 68 -10.28 26.17 -20.63
CA GLN A 68 -10.45 27.49 -21.27
C GLN A 68 -9.37 27.76 -22.31
N TRP A 69 -8.09 27.50 -21.96
CA TRP A 69 -6.95 27.67 -22.85
C TRP A 69 -7.02 26.79 -24.10
N GLN A 70 -7.37 25.52 -23.96
CA GLN A 70 -7.46 24.62 -25.10
C GLN A 70 -8.65 24.96 -26.02
N SER A 71 -9.68 25.63 -25.49
CA SER A 71 -10.90 25.99 -26.23
C SER A 71 -10.81 27.37 -26.90
N ALA A 72 -9.84 28.21 -26.51
CA ALA A 72 -9.68 29.57 -27.03
C ALA A 72 -8.85 29.59 -28.32
N PRO A 73 -9.40 29.98 -29.49
CA PRO A 73 -8.70 29.89 -30.79
C PRO A 73 -7.37 30.65 -30.86
N GLU A 74 -7.25 31.77 -30.15
CA GLU A 74 -6.04 32.61 -30.13
C GLU A 74 -4.99 32.14 -29.10
N HIS A 75 -5.32 31.15 -28.28
CA HIS A 75 -4.39 30.66 -27.26
C HIS A 75 -3.39 29.67 -27.88
N PRO A 76 -2.07 29.74 -27.55
CA PRO A 76 -1.06 28.84 -28.12
C PRO A 76 -1.33 27.35 -27.93
N LEU A 77 -2.14 26.98 -26.92
CA LEU A 77 -2.51 25.61 -26.58
C LEU A 77 -3.86 25.15 -27.15
N HIS A 78 -4.47 25.95 -28.04
CA HIS A 78 -5.75 25.61 -28.66
C HIS A 78 -5.69 24.21 -29.31
N ARG A 79 -6.60 23.31 -28.88
CA ARG A 79 -6.67 21.89 -29.32
C ARG A 79 -5.41 21.06 -29.09
N GLN A 80 -4.52 21.47 -28.20
CA GLN A 80 -3.28 20.73 -27.89
C GLN A 80 -3.39 19.83 -26.65
N VAL A 81 -4.49 19.94 -25.89
CA VAL A 81 -4.62 19.36 -24.55
C VAL A 81 -5.78 18.37 -24.56
N ASP A 82 -5.48 17.13 -24.19
CA ASP A 82 -6.50 16.08 -24.00
C ASP A 82 -6.88 15.99 -22.52
N LEU A 83 -8.06 16.51 -22.18
CA LEU A 83 -8.59 16.51 -20.81
C LEU A 83 -9.39 15.25 -20.47
N ASP A 84 -9.51 14.29 -21.40
CA ASP A 84 -10.09 12.96 -21.17
C ASP A 84 -9.04 11.93 -20.70
N ARG A 85 -7.78 12.39 -20.61
CA ARG A 85 -6.58 11.63 -20.26
C ARG A 85 -5.74 12.37 -19.22
N VAL A 86 -6.26 12.46 -18.00
CA VAL A 86 -5.63 13.17 -16.89
C VAL A 86 -5.07 12.19 -15.85
N VAL A 87 -3.86 12.48 -15.38
CA VAL A 87 -3.28 11.90 -14.16
C VAL A 87 -2.95 13.04 -13.20
N LEU A 88 -3.28 12.84 -11.93
CA LEU A 88 -2.92 13.72 -10.82
C LEU A 88 -1.81 13.05 -10.00
N ILE A 89 -0.79 13.81 -9.63
CA ILE A 89 0.31 13.35 -8.78
C ILE A 89 0.36 14.26 -7.56
N GLY A 90 0.52 13.71 -6.37
CA GLY A 90 0.62 14.50 -5.15
C GLY A 90 1.66 13.98 -4.19
N HIS A 91 2.38 14.87 -3.51
CA HIS A 91 3.35 14.49 -2.47
C HIS A 91 2.85 14.91 -1.08
N SER A 92 2.93 14.04 -0.07
CA SER A 92 2.59 14.36 1.32
C SER A 92 1.13 14.77 1.44
N ARG A 93 0.81 15.95 1.98
CA ARG A 93 -0.54 16.54 1.95
C ARG A 93 -1.13 16.64 0.53
N GLY A 94 -0.26 16.86 -0.46
CA GLY A 94 -0.64 16.88 -1.86
C GLY A 94 -1.15 15.52 -2.37
N GLY A 95 -0.67 14.41 -1.79
CA GLY A 95 -1.13 13.07 -2.15
C GLY A 95 -2.57 12.80 -1.72
N GLU A 96 -2.96 13.20 -0.51
CA GLU A 96 -4.37 13.20 -0.08
C GLU A 96 -5.22 14.13 -0.95
N ALA A 97 -4.70 15.33 -1.26
CA ALA A 97 -5.37 16.30 -2.12
C ALA A 97 -5.64 15.78 -3.54
N ALA A 98 -4.69 15.03 -4.13
CA ALA A 98 -4.87 14.43 -5.46
C ALA A 98 -5.98 13.37 -5.48
N ALA A 99 -6.10 12.57 -4.42
CA ALA A 99 -7.22 11.62 -4.27
C ALA A 99 -8.55 12.36 -4.07
N LEU A 100 -8.59 13.41 -3.24
CA LEU A 100 -9.78 14.25 -3.06
C LEU A 100 -10.23 14.93 -4.35
N ALA A 101 -9.29 15.43 -5.16
CA ALA A 101 -9.58 16.01 -6.47
C ALA A 101 -10.28 15.01 -7.39
N ALA A 102 -9.83 13.74 -7.42
CA ALA A 102 -10.47 12.71 -8.23
C ALA A 102 -11.92 12.43 -7.79
N VAL A 103 -12.21 12.50 -6.49
CA VAL A 103 -13.59 12.39 -5.97
C VAL A 103 -14.43 13.62 -6.32
N PHE A 104 -13.93 14.82 -6.02
CA PHE A 104 -14.64 16.08 -6.30
C PHE A 104 -14.94 16.27 -7.79
N ASN A 105 -14.05 15.78 -8.67
CA ASN A 105 -14.23 15.84 -10.11
C ASN A 105 -15.54 15.20 -10.62
N ARG A 106 -16.08 14.22 -9.89
CA ARG A 106 -17.29 13.47 -10.25
C ARG A 106 -18.57 14.03 -9.65
N LEU A 107 -18.47 15.09 -8.86
CA LEU A 107 -19.61 15.67 -8.18
C LEU A 107 -20.11 16.89 -8.94
N ASP A 108 -21.43 17.07 -8.98
CA ASP A 108 -22.05 18.28 -9.55
C ASP A 108 -22.00 19.48 -8.61
N ARG A 109 -21.71 19.25 -7.32
CA ARG A 109 -21.80 20.25 -6.25
C ARG A 109 -20.82 19.94 -5.13
N TYR A 110 -20.38 20.98 -4.43
CA TYR A 110 -19.54 20.81 -3.24
C TYR A 110 -20.32 20.11 -2.10
N PRO A 111 -19.81 18.99 -1.53
CA PRO A 111 -20.54 18.21 -0.53
C PRO A 111 -20.90 18.92 0.77
N GLU A 112 -20.10 19.91 1.19
CA GLU A 112 -20.38 20.63 2.44
C GLU A 112 -21.23 21.90 2.22
N ASP A 113 -21.38 22.36 0.98
CA ASP A 113 -22.28 23.45 0.60
C ASP A 113 -22.80 23.25 -0.83
N ALA A 114 -23.95 22.56 -0.94
CA ALA A 114 -24.56 22.22 -2.22
C ALA A 114 -25.01 23.45 -3.06
N ARG A 115 -24.94 24.67 -2.52
CA ARG A 115 -25.18 25.90 -3.30
C ARG A 115 -24.03 26.18 -4.27
N ILE A 116 -22.85 25.60 -4.05
CA ILE A 116 -21.69 25.77 -4.91
C ILE A 116 -21.70 24.67 -5.97
N PRO A 117 -21.98 24.99 -7.25
CA PRO A 117 -21.92 24.02 -8.33
C PRO A 117 -20.47 23.71 -8.70
N PHE A 118 -20.23 22.49 -9.13
CA PHE A 118 -19.00 22.05 -9.79
C PHE A 118 -19.27 21.85 -11.28
N ASP A 119 -18.24 22.10 -12.09
CA ASP A 119 -18.23 21.92 -13.54
C ASP A 119 -16.86 21.38 -13.97
N PHE A 120 -16.45 20.25 -13.39
CA PHE A 120 -15.12 19.66 -13.62
C PHE A 120 -15.20 18.52 -14.63
N ASP A 121 -15.71 17.36 -14.22
CA ASP A 121 -15.94 16.14 -15.04
C ASP A 121 -14.79 15.84 -16.04
N PHE A 122 -13.55 16.00 -15.59
CA PHE A 122 -12.37 15.68 -16.39
C PHE A 122 -12.13 14.16 -16.42
N GLY A 123 -11.52 13.64 -17.50
CA GLY A 123 -11.16 12.24 -17.62
C GLY A 123 -9.94 11.86 -16.78
N ILE A 124 -10.06 11.95 -15.45
CA ILE A 124 -9.04 11.52 -14.49
C ILE A 124 -8.98 9.99 -14.49
N ARG A 125 -7.88 9.44 -15.01
CA ARG A 125 -7.64 8.00 -15.12
C ARG A 125 -6.72 7.45 -14.04
N GLY A 126 -5.92 8.31 -13.41
CA GLY A 126 -4.96 7.88 -12.40
C GLY A 126 -4.63 8.95 -11.36
N VAL A 127 -4.34 8.49 -10.16
CA VAL A 127 -3.79 9.26 -9.04
C VAL A 127 -2.51 8.58 -8.56
N ALA A 128 -1.39 9.30 -8.58
CA ALA A 128 -0.14 8.85 -7.97
C ALA A 128 0.15 9.68 -6.70
N ALA A 129 0.54 9.01 -5.63
CA ALA A 129 0.80 9.60 -4.33
C ALA A 129 2.23 9.28 -3.88
N ILE A 130 3.01 10.31 -3.62
CA ILE A 130 4.40 10.23 -3.13
C ILE A 130 4.35 10.55 -1.64
N ALA A 131 4.80 9.62 -0.80
CA ALA A 131 4.84 9.73 0.65
C ALA A 131 3.61 10.45 1.26
N PRO A 132 2.37 10.06 0.88
CA PRO A 132 1.20 10.85 1.22
C PRO A 132 0.85 10.71 2.70
N ILE A 133 0.19 11.72 3.24
CA ILE A 133 -0.64 11.54 4.44
C ILE A 133 -2.01 10.99 4.03
N ASP A 134 -2.75 10.43 5.00
CA ASP A 134 -4.16 10.06 4.84
C ASP A 134 -4.94 10.32 6.13
N GLY A 135 -6.08 11.01 6.02
CA GLY A 135 -7.00 11.25 7.12
C GLY A 135 -6.90 12.63 7.76
N GLN A 136 -6.35 13.64 7.06
CA GLN A 136 -6.41 15.05 7.54
C GLN A 136 -7.66 15.76 7.06
N PHE A 137 -8.35 15.23 6.04
CA PHE A 137 -9.62 15.78 5.57
C PHE A 137 -10.63 14.67 5.28
N TYR A 138 -11.84 14.81 5.83
CA TYR A 138 -12.96 13.89 5.61
C TYR A 138 -14.15 14.66 5.06
N THR A 139 -14.56 14.35 3.83
CA THR A 139 -15.73 14.96 3.22
C THR A 139 -16.98 14.46 3.93
N SER A 140 -17.67 15.36 4.65
CA SER A 140 -18.84 14.99 5.49
C SER A 140 -18.52 13.87 6.50
N GLY A 141 -17.29 13.82 7.02
CA GLY A 141 -16.85 12.78 7.97
C GLY A 141 -16.56 11.40 7.35
N LYS A 142 -16.61 11.29 6.01
CA LYS A 142 -16.34 10.04 5.29
C LYS A 142 -14.92 10.00 4.73
N PRO A 143 -14.27 8.82 4.73
CA PRO A 143 -12.98 8.64 4.05
C PRO A 143 -13.13 8.77 2.54
N THR A 144 -12.02 9.06 1.86
CA THR A 144 -11.95 9.16 0.40
C THR A 144 -11.94 7.76 -0.22
N GLU A 145 -12.96 7.43 -1.01
CA GLU A 145 -13.05 6.22 -1.83
C GLU A 145 -12.73 6.54 -3.29
N LEU A 146 -11.89 5.73 -3.93
CA LEU A 146 -11.52 5.88 -5.33
C LEU A 146 -12.05 4.71 -6.15
N ASP A 147 -13.12 4.92 -6.90
CA ASP A 147 -13.64 3.95 -7.87
C ASP A 147 -13.15 4.26 -9.29
N ASP A 148 -12.92 3.29 -10.17
CA ASP A 148 -12.59 3.51 -11.59
C ASP A 148 -11.45 4.53 -11.87
N VAL A 149 -10.47 4.57 -10.98
CA VAL A 149 -9.24 5.37 -11.11
C VAL A 149 -8.07 4.49 -10.73
N SER A 150 -6.99 4.51 -11.52
CA SER A 150 -5.77 3.82 -11.14
C SER A 150 -5.12 4.54 -9.97
N TYR A 151 -4.61 3.81 -8.99
CA TYR A 151 -3.95 4.43 -7.83
C TYR A 151 -2.55 3.86 -7.64
N PHE A 152 -1.55 4.71 -7.49
CA PHE A 152 -0.21 4.27 -7.12
C PHE A 152 0.30 5.07 -5.95
N VAL A 153 0.85 4.39 -4.94
CA VAL A 153 1.52 5.05 -3.83
C VAL A 153 2.96 4.57 -3.68
N ILE A 154 3.89 5.50 -3.51
CA ILE A 154 5.30 5.23 -3.18
C ILE A 154 5.64 5.89 -1.85
N HIS A 155 6.26 5.16 -0.92
CA HIS A 155 6.60 5.67 0.42
C HIS A 155 8.01 5.27 0.84
N GLY A 156 8.69 6.14 1.57
CA GLY A 156 10.03 5.89 2.08
C GLY A 156 10.01 5.36 3.51
N GLY A 157 10.78 4.30 3.80
CA GLY A 157 10.84 3.77 5.16
C GLY A 157 11.53 4.67 6.16
N MET A 158 12.42 5.55 5.68
CA MET A 158 13.14 6.55 6.47
C MET A 158 12.50 7.95 6.36
N ASP A 159 11.24 8.02 5.95
CA ASP A 159 10.44 9.25 5.97
C ASP A 159 10.30 9.76 7.40
N ALA A 160 10.88 10.92 7.72
CA ALA A 160 10.80 11.49 9.06
C ALA A 160 9.72 12.58 9.22
N ASP A 161 8.91 12.81 8.19
CA ASP A 161 7.75 13.71 8.21
C ASP A 161 6.45 12.90 8.37
N VAL A 162 6.15 12.04 7.39
CA VAL A 162 5.08 11.03 7.43
C VAL A 162 5.70 9.67 7.75
N TYR A 163 6.06 9.48 9.01
CA TYR A 163 6.91 8.40 9.51
C TYR A 163 6.29 6.99 9.58
N PHE A 164 5.11 6.83 9.02
CA PHE A 164 4.41 5.57 8.83
C PHE A 164 3.78 5.56 7.44
N PHE A 165 3.55 4.37 6.87
CA PHE A 165 3.04 4.24 5.51
C PHE A 165 1.54 4.59 5.36
N ALA A 166 1.18 5.85 5.61
CA ALA A 166 -0.19 6.34 5.67
C ALA A 166 -0.99 6.12 4.37
N GLY A 167 -0.34 6.24 3.21
CA GLY A 167 -0.98 6.05 1.90
C GLY A 167 -1.53 4.65 1.65
N ASP A 168 -1.09 3.66 2.40
CA ASP A 168 -1.65 2.31 2.35
C ASP A 168 -3.15 2.30 2.73
N ARG A 169 -3.60 3.24 3.57
CA ARG A 169 -5.02 3.44 3.87
C ARG A 169 -5.85 3.83 2.65
N GLN A 170 -5.31 4.66 1.77
CA GLN A 170 -6.01 5.05 0.55
C GLN A 170 -6.00 3.92 -0.49
N LEU A 171 -4.93 3.12 -0.51
CA LEU A 171 -4.82 1.94 -1.38
C LEU A 171 -6.00 0.98 -1.18
N VAL A 172 -6.29 0.59 0.06
CA VAL A 172 -7.39 -0.35 0.36
C VAL A 172 -8.79 0.22 0.09
N ARG A 173 -8.93 1.55 0.03
CA ARG A 173 -10.17 2.24 -0.36
C ARG A 173 -10.22 2.56 -1.86
N THR A 174 -9.35 1.94 -2.65
CA THR A 174 -9.37 2.04 -4.11
C THR A 174 -9.97 0.77 -4.69
N ARG A 175 -10.97 0.92 -5.55
CA ARG A 175 -11.62 -0.18 -6.29
C ARG A 175 -11.27 -0.07 -7.78
N PRO A 176 -10.15 -0.67 -8.23
CA PRO A 176 -9.80 -0.71 -9.63
C PRO A 176 -10.72 -1.67 -10.42
N ASP A 177 -10.75 -1.49 -11.73
CA ASP A 177 -11.42 -2.34 -12.71
C ASP A 177 -10.53 -2.47 -13.96
N ILE A 178 -9.84 -3.60 -14.09
CA ILE A 178 -8.94 -3.85 -15.22
C ILE A 178 -9.67 -3.95 -16.57
N SER A 179 -10.99 -4.21 -16.61
CA SER A 179 -11.75 -4.16 -17.86
C SER A 179 -11.80 -2.75 -18.44
N ARG A 180 -11.62 -1.74 -17.58
CA ARG A 180 -11.43 -0.32 -17.95
C ARG A 180 -9.96 0.10 -17.98
N GLY A 181 -9.03 -0.84 -17.78
CA GLY A 181 -7.60 -0.63 -17.67
C GLY A 181 -7.22 0.16 -16.42
N ARG A 182 -7.88 -0.11 -15.28
CA ARG A 182 -7.56 0.48 -13.97
C ARG A 182 -6.89 -0.56 -13.09
N PHE A 183 -5.94 -0.12 -12.28
CA PHE A 183 -5.20 -0.94 -11.33
C PHE A 183 -4.75 -0.11 -10.13
N SER A 184 -4.52 -0.73 -8.99
CA SER A 184 -3.90 -0.10 -7.83
C SER A 184 -2.60 -0.80 -7.44
N ALA A 185 -1.65 -0.04 -6.90
CA ALA A 185 -0.39 -0.59 -6.43
C ALA A 185 0.27 0.29 -5.35
N SER A 186 1.13 -0.31 -4.54
CA SER A 186 2.00 0.38 -3.60
C SER A 186 3.45 -0.06 -3.75
N LEU A 187 4.37 0.84 -3.39
CA LEU A 187 5.79 0.58 -3.28
C LEU A 187 6.33 1.21 -1.99
N TYR A 188 6.77 0.38 -1.06
CA TYR A 188 7.59 0.80 0.07
C TYR A 188 9.07 0.68 -0.28
N VAL A 189 9.84 1.75 -0.05
CA VAL A 189 11.28 1.80 -0.34
C VAL A 189 12.01 2.01 0.98
N HIS A 190 12.62 0.95 1.52
CA HIS A 190 13.11 0.93 2.92
C HIS A 190 14.03 2.10 3.27
N HIS A 191 14.99 2.43 2.42
CA HIS A 191 15.99 3.47 2.65
C HIS A 191 15.67 4.83 2.02
N ALA A 192 14.46 5.04 1.47
CA ALA A 192 14.04 6.35 0.99
C ALA A 192 13.49 7.22 2.13
N ASN A 193 13.69 8.54 2.05
CA ASN A 193 13.10 9.51 2.97
C ASN A 193 11.90 10.24 2.33
N HIS A 194 11.30 11.20 3.05
CA HIS A 194 10.24 12.05 2.52
C HIS A 194 10.75 12.93 1.37
N GLY A 195 11.80 13.71 1.65
CA GLY A 195 12.15 14.88 0.87
C GLY A 195 12.78 14.62 -0.48
N GLN A 196 13.57 13.56 -0.67
CA GLN A 196 14.47 13.47 -1.85
C GLN A 196 13.74 13.23 -3.18
N PHE A 197 12.45 12.87 -3.17
CA PHE A 197 11.60 12.91 -4.37
C PHE A 197 11.40 14.33 -4.92
N ASN A 198 11.60 15.36 -4.08
CA ASN A 198 11.60 16.77 -4.42
C ASN A 198 13.04 17.33 -4.28
N THR A 199 13.62 17.83 -5.38
CA THR A 199 15.02 18.29 -5.36
C THR A 199 15.27 19.54 -4.52
N VAL A 200 14.22 20.29 -4.17
CA VAL A 200 14.32 21.46 -3.28
C VAL A 200 14.35 21.02 -1.81
N TRP A 201 13.62 19.98 -1.44
CA TRP A 201 13.51 19.51 -0.05
C TRP A 201 14.71 18.67 0.39
N GLY A 202 15.15 17.73 -0.45
CA GLY A 202 16.36 16.95 -0.21
C GLY A 202 16.30 15.99 0.98
N ASP A 203 17.39 15.88 1.74
CA ASP A 203 17.58 14.92 2.85
C ASP A 203 17.06 15.44 4.21
N ASN A 204 16.24 16.49 4.20
CA ASN A 204 15.88 17.24 5.39
C ASN A 204 14.38 17.28 5.70
N ASP A 205 13.85 16.14 6.11
CA ASP A 205 12.42 15.93 6.42
C ASP A 205 11.92 16.67 7.67
N ALA A 206 12.82 17.18 8.52
CA ALA A 206 12.47 17.74 9.83
C ALA A 206 12.78 19.24 9.98
N GLY A 207 12.90 19.99 8.88
CA GLY A 207 13.19 21.43 8.92
C GLY A 207 14.54 21.77 9.57
N MET A 208 14.80 23.06 9.84
CA MET A 208 16.17 23.52 10.14
C MET A 208 16.69 23.15 11.54
N SER A 209 15.84 23.07 12.57
CA SER A 209 16.24 22.82 13.96
C SER A 209 16.38 21.33 14.29
N THR A 210 15.41 20.51 13.88
CA THR A 210 15.43 19.05 14.10
C THR A 210 16.16 18.28 13.00
N GLY A 211 16.36 18.88 11.83
CA GLY A 211 17.05 18.27 10.69
C GLY A 211 18.47 17.76 10.97
N ARG A 212 19.21 18.43 11.86
CA ARG A 212 20.58 18.02 12.25
C ARG A 212 20.64 16.70 13.01
N LEU A 213 19.52 16.32 13.62
CA LEU A 213 19.40 15.09 14.40
C LEU A 213 18.98 13.91 13.53
N LEU A 214 18.60 14.13 12.26
CA LEU A 214 18.20 13.07 11.35
C LEU A 214 19.34 12.07 11.12
N ASN A 215 18.97 10.80 11.09
CA ASN A 215 19.85 9.72 10.72
C ASN A 215 19.88 9.59 9.20
N ARG A 216 20.94 10.09 8.59
CA ARG A 216 21.12 10.11 7.14
C ARG A 216 22.08 9.05 6.62
N ALA A 217 22.66 8.25 7.51
CA ALA A 217 23.71 7.29 7.16
C ALA A 217 23.20 6.17 6.24
N TRP A 218 21.91 5.85 6.33
CA TRP A 218 21.27 4.75 5.62
C TRP A 218 20.36 5.21 4.48
N LEU A 219 20.31 6.52 4.20
CA LEU A 219 19.48 7.02 3.10
C LEU A 219 20.06 6.60 1.77
N LEU A 220 19.16 6.22 0.85
CA LEU A 220 19.50 6.25 -0.57
C LEU A 220 20.01 7.64 -0.94
N SER A 221 20.93 7.72 -1.91
CA SER A 221 21.26 9.01 -2.49
C SER A 221 20.00 9.62 -3.10
N GLY A 222 19.91 10.95 -3.12
CA GLY A 222 18.75 11.61 -3.73
C GLY A 222 18.59 11.26 -5.21
N GLU A 223 19.69 10.98 -5.91
CA GLU A 223 19.66 10.49 -7.28
C GLU A 223 19.02 9.10 -7.36
N ASP A 224 19.45 8.16 -6.52
CA ASP A 224 18.91 6.80 -6.49
C ASP A 224 17.42 6.79 -6.10
N GLN A 225 17.02 7.57 -5.09
CA GLN A 225 15.62 7.68 -4.71
C GLN A 225 14.76 8.26 -5.84
N ARG A 226 15.25 9.31 -6.53
CA ARG A 226 14.56 9.83 -7.71
C ARG A 226 14.58 8.87 -8.88
N ARG A 227 15.60 8.02 -9.03
CA ARG A 227 15.64 6.95 -10.05
C ARG A 227 14.53 5.93 -9.81
N VAL A 228 14.28 5.54 -8.55
CA VAL A 228 13.11 4.71 -8.19
C VAL A 228 11.81 5.44 -8.55
N GLY A 229 11.66 6.70 -8.13
CA GLY A 229 10.50 7.52 -8.45
C GLY A 229 10.25 7.68 -9.95
N LEU A 230 11.30 7.94 -10.73
CA LEU A 230 11.27 8.09 -12.18
C LEU A 230 10.74 6.83 -12.86
N LEU A 231 11.26 5.66 -12.47
CA LEU A 231 10.84 4.38 -13.05
C LEU A 231 9.35 4.11 -12.78
N TYR A 232 8.95 4.15 -11.51
CA TYR A 232 7.60 3.77 -11.11
C TYR A 232 6.54 4.80 -11.53
N LEU A 233 6.82 6.10 -11.37
CA LEU A 233 5.86 7.15 -11.76
C LEU A 233 5.70 7.21 -13.28
N THR A 234 6.77 7.00 -14.05
CA THR A 234 6.66 6.92 -15.52
C THR A 234 5.82 5.70 -15.94
N ALA A 235 6.14 4.52 -15.40
CA ALA A 235 5.38 3.32 -15.69
C ALA A 235 3.90 3.48 -15.30
N PHE A 236 3.62 4.11 -14.17
CA PHE A 236 2.25 4.34 -13.71
C PHE A 236 1.50 5.29 -14.66
N VAL A 237 2.08 6.45 -14.95
CA VAL A 237 1.48 7.46 -15.83
C VAL A 237 1.13 6.87 -17.18
N GLU A 238 2.08 6.18 -17.82
CA GLU A 238 1.87 5.64 -19.16
C GLU A 238 0.77 4.59 -19.17
N ASN A 239 0.76 3.69 -18.18
CA ASN A 239 -0.25 2.64 -18.10
C ASN A 239 -1.63 3.19 -17.69
N ALA A 240 -1.72 4.09 -16.71
CA ALA A 240 -2.99 4.71 -16.32
C ALA A 240 -3.66 5.43 -17.51
N LEU A 241 -2.86 6.02 -18.41
CA LEU A 241 -3.36 6.67 -19.62
C LEU A 241 -3.69 5.70 -20.76
N ALA A 242 -2.90 4.64 -20.94
CA ALA A 242 -3.00 3.68 -22.05
C ALA A 242 -4.09 2.60 -21.88
N ARG A 243 -4.64 2.42 -20.67
CA ARG A 243 -5.64 1.37 -20.35
C ARG A 243 -5.12 -0.05 -20.66
N PRO A 244 -4.14 -0.54 -19.88
CA PRO A 244 -3.53 -1.82 -20.14
C PRO A 244 -4.53 -2.96 -19.91
N ALA A 245 -4.32 -4.08 -20.61
CA ALA A 245 -5.10 -5.29 -20.40
C ALA A 245 -4.70 -6.08 -19.13
N ALA A 246 -3.53 -5.79 -18.57
CA ALA A 246 -3.01 -6.39 -17.35
C ALA A 246 -2.14 -5.39 -16.59
N ILE A 247 -2.03 -5.56 -15.28
CA ILE A 247 -1.13 -4.73 -14.47
C ILE A 247 0.34 -4.98 -14.88
N PRO A 248 1.17 -3.93 -15.03
CA PRO A 248 2.59 -4.13 -15.32
C PRO A 248 3.30 -4.87 -14.17
N ALA A 249 4.10 -5.88 -14.52
CA ALA A 249 4.71 -6.80 -13.56
C ALA A 249 5.49 -6.11 -12.42
N LEU A 250 6.17 -5.00 -12.71
CA LEU A 250 6.99 -4.27 -11.72
C LEU A 250 6.18 -3.74 -10.51
N PHE A 251 4.86 -3.58 -10.65
CA PHE A 251 3.98 -3.15 -9.57
C PHE A 251 3.63 -4.29 -8.60
N CYS A 252 3.69 -5.54 -9.06
CA CYS A 252 3.47 -6.71 -8.21
C CYS A 252 4.78 -7.35 -7.76
N ASP A 253 5.86 -7.21 -8.54
CA ASP A 253 7.17 -7.77 -8.25
C ASP A 253 8.31 -6.80 -8.65
N PRO A 254 9.00 -6.18 -7.69
CA PRO A 254 10.08 -5.24 -7.97
C PRO A 254 11.28 -5.91 -8.67
N ARG A 255 11.43 -7.23 -8.60
CA ARG A 255 12.50 -7.97 -9.30
C ARG A 255 12.38 -7.84 -10.82
N ALA A 256 11.18 -7.57 -11.34
CA ALA A 256 10.96 -7.32 -12.77
C ALA A 256 11.73 -6.08 -13.29
N ALA A 257 12.08 -5.13 -12.41
CA ALA A 257 12.92 -3.99 -12.77
C ALA A 257 14.42 -4.33 -12.77
N GLY A 258 14.84 -5.42 -12.11
CA GLY A 258 16.23 -5.86 -12.03
C GLY A 258 17.19 -4.75 -11.60
N SER A 259 18.30 -4.60 -12.33
CA SER A 259 19.33 -3.59 -12.05
C SER A 259 18.93 -2.14 -12.37
N LEU A 260 17.68 -1.90 -12.79
CA LEU A 260 17.15 -0.54 -12.91
C LEU A 260 16.91 0.10 -11.55
N LEU A 261 16.69 -0.71 -10.51
CA LEU A 261 16.54 -0.25 -9.14
C LEU A 261 17.89 -0.23 -8.40
N PRO A 262 18.14 0.80 -7.57
CA PRO A 262 19.26 0.82 -6.66
C PRO A 262 19.12 -0.29 -5.59
N PRO A 263 20.23 -0.74 -4.99
CA PRO A 263 20.20 -1.78 -3.97
C PRO A 263 19.53 -1.28 -2.68
N THR A 264 18.33 -1.77 -2.39
CA THR A 264 17.61 -1.64 -1.11
C THR A 264 16.50 -2.70 -1.07
N LEU A 265 15.67 -2.67 -0.03
CA LEU A 265 14.51 -3.54 0.12
C LEU A 265 13.26 -2.81 -0.36
N TYR A 266 12.43 -3.56 -1.10
CA TYR A 266 11.19 -3.08 -1.70
C TYR A 266 10.04 -4.00 -1.30
N VAL A 267 8.94 -3.42 -0.82
CA VAL A 267 7.70 -4.16 -0.58
C VAL A 267 6.63 -3.61 -1.50
N THR A 268 5.91 -4.50 -2.19
CA THR A 268 4.85 -4.13 -3.12
C THR A 268 3.52 -4.78 -2.75
N ARG A 269 2.45 -4.01 -2.92
CA ARG A 269 1.09 -4.53 -3.04
C ARG A 269 0.55 -4.16 -4.40
N CYS A 270 -0.33 -4.99 -4.93
CA CYS A 270 -1.02 -4.68 -6.18
C CYS A 270 -2.43 -5.24 -6.19
N ASP A 271 -3.31 -4.64 -6.98
CA ASP A 271 -4.66 -5.14 -7.24
C ASP A 271 -5.13 -4.64 -8.62
N ASP A 272 -5.77 -5.50 -9.40
CA ASP A 272 -6.35 -5.17 -10.70
C ASP A 272 -7.89 -5.23 -10.69
N GLY A 273 -8.50 -5.55 -9.55
CA GLY A 273 -9.94 -5.61 -9.37
C GLY A 273 -10.58 -6.92 -9.86
N ARG A 274 -9.79 -7.91 -10.30
CA ARG A 274 -10.31 -9.24 -10.70
C ARG A 274 -10.39 -10.24 -9.56
N ARG A 275 -9.81 -9.92 -8.42
CA ARG A 275 -9.69 -10.85 -7.29
C ARG A 275 -11.04 -11.07 -6.64
N VAL A 276 -11.46 -12.33 -6.53
CA VAL A 276 -12.56 -12.72 -5.67
C VAL A 276 -12.02 -13.00 -4.29
N ILE A 277 -12.43 -12.17 -3.33
CA ILE A 277 -12.01 -12.24 -1.94
C ILE A 277 -12.63 -13.46 -1.28
N LEU A 278 -11.81 -14.36 -0.73
CA LEU A 278 -12.27 -15.49 0.08
C LEU A 278 -12.46 -15.07 1.54
N ALA A 279 -11.53 -14.28 2.07
CA ALA A 279 -11.60 -13.64 3.39
C ALA A 279 -10.77 -12.33 3.42
N ASP A 280 -11.33 -11.27 4.01
CA ASP A 280 -10.71 -9.92 4.15
C ASP A 280 -10.81 -9.31 5.56
N PHE A 281 -11.41 -9.98 6.55
CA PHE A 281 -11.43 -9.57 7.97
C PHE A 281 -11.90 -8.13 8.27
N GLU A 282 -12.58 -7.45 7.34
CA GLU A 282 -12.96 -6.03 7.50
C GLU A 282 -14.34 -5.84 8.17
N GLN A 283 -15.26 -6.82 8.07
CA GLN A 283 -16.67 -6.64 8.49
C GLN A 283 -17.24 -7.77 9.36
N GLY A 284 -16.60 -8.94 9.43
CA GLY A 284 -17.05 -10.09 10.20
C GLY A 284 -16.38 -10.18 11.57
N LEU A 285 -17.07 -10.78 12.57
CA LEU A 285 -16.48 -11.07 13.89
C LEU A 285 -16.22 -12.57 14.10
N ASP A 286 -16.80 -13.42 13.25
CA ASP A 286 -16.63 -14.86 13.32
C ASP A 286 -15.42 -15.27 12.47
N LEU A 287 -14.29 -15.44 13.15
CA LEU A 287 -13.03 -15.83 12.53
C LEU A 287 -13.05 -17.23 11.89
N SER A 288 -14.10 -18.03 12.12
CA SER A 288 -14.27 -19.34 11.47
C SER A 288 -14.93 -19.26 10.09
N LEU A 289 -15.34 -18.06 9.65
CA LEU A 289 -16.03 -17.83 8.39
C LEU A 289 -15.21 -16.90 7.48
N GLY A 290 -15.17 -17.21 6.18
CA GLY A 290 -14.64 -16.28 5.18
C GLY A 290 -15.67 -15.21 4.78
N SER A 291 -15.18 -14.17 4.11
CA SER A 291 -16.01 -13.08 3.58
C SER A 291 -16.87 -13.54 2.38
N LEU A 292 -16.42 -14.59 1.65
CA LEU A 292 -17.22 -15.23 0.62
C LEU A 292 -18.09 -16.36 1.22
N PRO A 293 -19.42 -16.38 0.94
CA PRO A 293 -20.27 -17.49 1.35
C PRO A 293 -19.73 -18.85 0.89
N GLY A 294 -19.75 -19.83 1.80
CA GLY A 294 -19.19 -21.16 1.57
C GLY A 294 -17.72 -21.32 1.94
N VAL A 295 -17.01 -20.26 2.36
CA VAL A 295 -15.65 -20.35 2.88
C VAL A 295 -15.67 -20.51 4.41
N THR A 296 -14.96 -21.50 4.92
CA THR A 296 -14.73 -21.69 6.36
C THR A 296 -13.24 -21.70 6.69
N LEU A 297 -12.90 -21.16 7.85
CA LEU A 297 -11.52 -20.95 8.30
C LEU A 297 -11.27 -21.76 9.58
N SER A 298 -10.12 -22.39 9.68
CA SER A 298 -9.71 -23.11 10.91
C SER A 298 -8.23 -22.99 11.18
N ALA A 299 -7.85 -23.08 12.46
CA ALA A 299 -6.48 -23.08 12.93
C ALA A 299 -6.12 -24.41 13.60
N ILE A 300 -4.87 -24.82 13.42
CA ILE A 300 -4.30 -26.05 13.99
C ILE A 300 -3.02 -25.66 14.70
N ASP A 301 -2.91 -26.04 15.98
CA ASP A 301 -1.74 -25.79 16.83
C ASP A 301 -1.21 -24.34 16.78
N LEU A 302 -2.12 -23.36 16.70
CA LEU A 302 -1.79 -21.94 16.78
C LEU A 302 -1.95 -21.42 18.19
N ASP A 303 -0.94 -20.69 18.65
CA ASP A 303 -0.91 -20.00 19.93
C ASP A 303 -1.61 -18.64 19.86
N LEU A 304 -1.69 -18.07 18.65
CA LEU A 304 -2.44 -16.86 18.35
C LEU A 304 -3.29 -17.07 17.10
N TRP A 305 -4.60 -16.87 17.24
CA TRP A 305 -5.54 -16.70 16.13
C TRP A 305 -6.51 -15.59 16.50
N ALA A 306 -6.22 -14.37 16.05
CA ALA A 306 -6.98 -13.20 16.45
C ALA A 306 -7.05 -12.13 15.36
N GLU A 307 -8.24 -11.57 15.17
CA GLU A 307 -8.48 -10.40 14.35
C GLU A 307 -8.07 -9.13 15.11
N ARG A 308 -7.26 -8.27 14.48
CA ARG A 308 -6.85 -6.97 15.04
C ARG A 308 -6.58 -5.96 13.92
N ASP A 309 -6.64 -4.68 14.25
CA ASP A 309 -6.06 -3.64 13.41
C ASP A 309 -4.57 -3.97 13.18
N VAL A 310 -4.14 -3.96 11.92
CA VAL A 310 -2.76 -4.27 11.54
C VAL A 310 -1.78 -3.28 12.18
N GLY A 311 -2.21 -2.03 12.35
CA GLY A 311 -1.44 -0.95 12.96
C GLY A 311 -0.38 -0.36 12.03
N PHE A 312 0.10 0.80 12.45
CA PHE A 312 1.26 1.49 11.92
C PHE A 312 2.29 1.70 13.02
N ARG A 313 3.50 2.09 12.62
CA ARG A 313 4.47 2.63 13.55
C ARG A 313 3.85 3.84 14.29
N GLY A 314 3.70 3.73 15.60
CA GLY A 314 3.23 4.84 16.44
C GLY A 314 1.75 5.19 16.34
N SER A 315 0.94 4.40 15.61
CA SER A 315 -0.52 4.56 15.62
C SER A 315 -1.22 3.20 15.51
N PRO A 316 -2.07 2.82 16.48
CA PRO A 316 -2.80 1.57 16.43
C PRO A 316 -4.02 1.59 15.50
N GLN A 317 -4.25 2.66 14.74
CA GLN A 317 -5.45 2.86 13.94
C GLN A 317 -5.11 2.88 12.46
N ARG A 318 -4.51 1.83 11.90
CA ARG A 318 -4.37 1.73 10.44
C ARG A 318 -5.74 1.76 9.76
N ARG A 319 -6.79 1.32 10.46
CA ARG A 319 -8.16 1.14 9.95
C ARG A 319 -8.17 0.14 8.79
N GLN A 320 -7.37 -0.90 8.97
CA GLN A 320 -7.29 -2.10 8.17
C GLN A 320 -7.10 -3.22 9.17
N THR A 321 -7.91 -4.25 9.02
CA THR A 321 -7.94 -5.37 9.93
C THR A 321 -7.26 -6.56 9.26
N GLY A 322 -6.61 -7.40 10.07
CA GLY A 322 -6.06 -8.66 9.60
C GLY A 322 -6.11 -9.71 10.68
N VAL A 323 -5.98 -10.97 10.27
CA VAL A 323 -5.84 -12.07 11.20
C VAL A 323 -4.36 -12.26 11.53
N PHE A 324 -4.06 -12.28 12.83
CA PHE A 324 -2.74 -12.59 13.37
C PHE A 324 -2.71 -14.09 13.70
N LEU A 325 -1.78 -14.79 13.07
CA LEU A 325 -1.54 -16.21 13.23
C LEU A 325 -0.16 -16.39 13.85
N GLY A 326 -0.09 -16.93 15.05
CA GLY A 326 1.17 -17.10 15.78
C GLY A 326 1.34 -18.52 16.29
N TRP A 327 2.58 -19.00 16.26
CA TRP A 327 2.93 -20.37 16.61
C TRP A 327 4.32 -20.45 17.25
N HIS A 328 4.47 -21.42 18.14
CA HIS A 328 5.75 -22.02 18.53
C HIS A 328 5.86 -23.41 17.88
N ALA A 329 7.06 -23.92 17.62
CA ALA A 329 7.21 -25.31 17.21
C ALA A 329 6.79 -26.23 18.37
N ALA A 330 6.02 -27.27 18.05
CA ALA A 330 5.73 -28.30 19.04
C ALA A 330 6.99 -29.12 19.35
N GLU A 331 7.38 -29.16 20.63
CA GLU A 331 8.56 -29.93 21.11
C GLU A 331 8.51 -31.41 20.68
N ASP A 332 7.31 -31.99 20.57
CA ASP A 332 7.12 -33.41 20.28
C ASP A 332 6.67 -33.71 18.81
N GLN A 333 6.20 -32.71 18.05
CA GLN A 333 5.72 -32.86 16.66
C GLN A 333 5.99 -31.58 15.82
N PRO A 334 7.26 -31.28 15.49
CA PRO A 334 7.58 -30.10 14.68
C PRO A 334 6.84 -30.12 13.34
N GLY A 335 6.16 -29.01 13.00
CA GLY A 335 5.53 -28.79 11.69
C GLY A 335 4.02 -29.02 11.58
N GLN A 336 3.25 -29.03 12.69
CA GLN A 336 1.78 -29.18 12.65
C GLN A 336 0.98 -27.87 12.67
N ALA A 337 1.59 -26.74 13.00
CA ALA A 337 0.91 -25.46 13.04
C ALA A 337 0.43 -25.08 11.62
N ALA A 338 -0.86 -24.84 11.46
CA ALA A 338 -1.43 -24.53 10.16
C ALA A 338 -2.68 -23.66 10.25
N TRP A 339 -2.96 -22.93 9.18
CA TRP A 339 -4.22 -22.24 8.97
C TRP A 339 -4.87 -22.73 7.68
N ARG A 340 -6.15 -23.10 7.76
CA ARG A 340 -6.92 -23.72 6.69
C ARG A 340 -8.04 -22.80 6.22
N VAL A 341 -8.24 -22.82 4.91
CA VAL A 341 -9.36 -22.21 4.21
C VAL A 341 -10.04 -23.31 3.41
N ASP A 342 -11.14 -23.82 3.92
CA ASP A 342 -11.97 -24.84 3.25
C ASP A 342 -13.01 -24.14 2.35
N LEU A 343 -13.13 -24.62 1.12
CA LEU A 343 -13.98 -24.08 0.06
C LEU A 343 -15.17 -25.00 -0.15
N GLY A 344 -16.36 -24.55 0.25
CA GLY A 344 -17.61 -25.23 0.00
C GLY A 344 -18.04 -25.15 -1.48
N PRO A 345 -19.06 -25.94 -1.89
CA PRO A 345 -19.56 -25.96 -3.26
C PRO A 345 -19.98 -24.57 -3.79
N GLU A 346 -20.53 -23.71 -2.92
CA GLU A 346 -20.96 -22.35 -3.28
C GLU A 346 -19.82 -21.47 -3.81
N VAL A 347 -18.56 -21.75 -3.45
CA VAL A 347 -17.40 -21.01 -3.94
C VAL A 347 -17.20 -21.26 -5.43
N HIS A 348 -17.32 -22.51 -5.87
CA HIS A 348 -17.17 -22.93 -7.27
C HIS A 348 -18.28 -22.39 -8.18
N GLU A 349 -19.42 -21.99 -7.62
CA GLU A 349 -20.48 -21.31 -8.35
C GLU A 349 -20.16 -19.82 -8.61
N ARG A 350 -19.28 -19.22 -7.79
CA ARG A 350 -18.95 -17.78 -7.81
C ARG A 350 -17.61 -17.50 -8.47
N VAL A 351 -16.66 -18.43 -8.35
CA VAL A 351 -15.31 -18.31 -8.86
C VAL A 351 -15.02 -19.52 -9.72
N ARG A 352 -14.67 -19.28 -10.99
CA ARG A 352 -14.10 -20.32 -11.83
C ARG A 352 -12.65 -20.51 -11.41
N ILE A 353 -12.33 -21.69 -10.90
CA ILE A 353 -10.98 -22.07 -10.52
C ILE A 353 -10.47 -23.09 -11.53
N ASP A 354 -9.31 -22.84 -12.12
CA ASP A 354 -8.62 -23.78 -13.02
C ASP A 354 -7.08 -23.61 -12.94
N GLN A 355 -6.36 -24.23 -13.85
CA GLN A 355 -4.89 -24.22 -13.87
C GLN A 355 -4.30 -22.81 -14.06
N ASP A 356 -5.03 -21.91 -14.74
CA ASP A 356 -4.56 -20.54 -15.02
C ASP A 356 -4.89 -19.57 -13.87
N SER A 357 -5.69 -20.01 -12.90
CA SER A 357 -6.04 -19.23 -11.73
C SER A 357 -4.82 -18.96 -10.83
N VAL A 358 -4.89 -17.84 -10.12
CA VAL A 358 -3.83 -17.40 -9.18
C VAL A 358 -4.45 -17.21 -7.80
N LEU A 359 -3.86 -17.87 -6.79
CA LEU A 359 -4.12 -17.59 -5.39
C LEU A 359 -3.30 -16.36 -4.99
N TRP A 360 -3.96 -15.39 -4.35
CA TRP A 360 -3.33 -14.17 -3.86
C TRP A 360 -3.38 -14.14 -2.34
N LEU A 361 -2.23 -13.84 -1.74
CA LEU A 361 -2.06 -13.68 -0.29
C LEU A 361 -1.52 -12.27 -0.02
N ASP A 362 -2.25 -11.45 0.74
CA ASP A 362 -1.79 -10.16 1.22
C ASP A 362 -1.29 -10.32 2.66
N LEU A 363 0.03 -10.39 2.84
CA LEU A 363 0.70 -10.93 4.04
C LEU A 363 1.75 -9.96 4.61
N ALA A 364 1.99 -10.01 5.92
CA ALA A 364 3.15 -9.38 6.55
C ALA A 364 3.67 -10.23 7.71
N GLN A 365 4.98 -10.20 7.98
CA GLN A 365 5.51 -10.70 9.25
C GLN A 365 5.34 -9.64 10.34
N ALA A 366 4.81 -10.03 11.50
CA ALA A 366 4.69 -9.12 12.64
C ALA A 366 5.98 -9.10 13.48
N ASP A 367 6.34 -7.92 13.98
CA ASP A 367 7.47 -7.77 14.91
C ASP A 367 7.04 -8.07 16.36
N ARG A 368 6.61 -9.30 16.61
CA ARG A 368 6.22 -9.77 17.94
C ARG A 368 6.31 -11.28 18.03
N ASP A 369 6.48 -11.78 19.25
CA ASP A 369 6.39 -13.21 19.53
C ASP A 369 4.92 -13.63 19.72
N PRO A 370 4.59 -14.90 19.42
CA PRO A 370 3.32 -15.46 19.81
C PRO A 370 3.20 -15.47 21.35
N PRO A 371 1.97 -15.43 21.90
CA PRO A 371 1.79 -15.58 23.33
C PRO A 371 2.36 -16.92 23.82
N PRO A 372 2.77 -17.03 25.09
CA PRO A 372 3.25 -18.29 25.64
C PRO A 372 2.18 -19.38 25.57
N ARG A 373 2.59 -20.61 25.25
CA ARG A 373 1.73 -21.81 25.35
C ARG A 373 1.19 -21.94 26.78
N LYS A 374 -0.13 -21.90 26.97
CA LYS A 374 -0.73 -22.19 28.29
C LYS A 374 -0.59 -23.69 28.57
N PRO A 375 -0.03 -24.11 29.72
CA PRO A 375 -0.02 -25.52 30.09
C PRO A 375 -1.46 -26.03 30.32
N PRO A 376 -1.74 -27.33 30.09
CA PRO A 376 -3.09 -27.89 30.15
C PRO A 376 -3.80 -27.74 31.52
N ASN A 377 -3.05 -27.51 32.59
CA ASN A 377 -3.56 -27.28 33.94
C ASN A 377 -2.71 -26.21 34.63
N GLY A 378 -3.18 -24.95 34.66
CA GLY A 378 -2.54 -23.91 35.45
C GLY A 378 -3.08 -22.53 35.12
N ASP A 379 -3.61 -21.86 36.14
CA ASP A 379 -4.01 -20.46 36.07
C ASP A 379 -2.86 -19.61 35.51
N ALA A 380 -3.14 -18.87 34.45
CA ALA A 380 -2.17 -17.95 33.87
C ALA A 380 -1.92 -16.81 34.86
N ASP A 381 -0.67 -16.63 35.29
CA ASP A 381 -0.24 -15.42 35.98
C ASP A 381 -0.31 -14.24 34.98
N PRO A 382 -1.20 -13.24 35.18
CA PRO A 382 -1.38 -12.15 34.23
C PRO A 382 -0.17 -11.22 34.12
N ALA A 383 0.86 -11.40 34.96
CA ALA A 383 2.04 -10.55 35.04
C ALA A 383 3.20 -10.96 34.11
N ALA A 384 3.11 -12.06 33.36
CA ALA A 384 4.21 -12.51 32.48
C ALA A 384 4.28 -11.78 31.12
N SER A 385 3.43 -10.77 30.90
CA SER A 385 3.46 -9.90 29.72
C SER A 385 3.85 -8.49 30.14
N ALA A 386 5.13 -8.23 30.37
CA ALA A 386 5.73 -6.91 30.19
C ALA A 386 7.25 -6.92 30.42
N ASN A 387 7.94 -6.23 29.52
CA ASN A 387 9.25 -5.59 29.71
C ASN A 387 10.50 -6.46 29.55
N GLY A 388 10.85 -6.71 28.29
CA GLY A 388 12.24 -6.89 27.86
C GLY A 388 12.53 -5.92 26.73
N GLU A 389 13.18 -4.79 27.04
CA GLU A 389 13.90 -3.99 26.03
C GLU A 389 15.12 -4.81 25.58
N GLU A 390 14.91 -5.85 24.77
CA GLU A 390 15.99 -6.48 24.02
C GLU A 390 16.17 -5.68 22.73
N GLN A 391 17.42 -5.34 22.40
CA GLN A 391 17.74 -4.79 21.08
C GLN A 391 17.13 -5.71 20.05
N ALA A 392 16.18 -5.21 19.24
CA ALA A 392 15.48 -6.01 18.23
C ALA A 392 16.52 -6.68 17.33
N ALA A 393 16.85 -7.94 17.63
CA ALA A 393 17.57 -8.79 16.71
C ALA A 393 16.67 -8.91 15.48
N LEU A 394 17.27 -8.84 14.28
CA LEU A 394 16.51 -9.03 13.05
C LEU A 394 15.78 -10.36 13.16
N ARG A 395 14.44 -10.33 13.07
CA ARG A 395 13.65 -11.56 13.10
C ARG A 395 14.04 -12.42 11.89
N PRO A 396 14.14 -13.75 12.07
CA PRO A 396 14.33 -14.63 10.93
C PRO A 396 13.13 -14.53 10.00
N ARG A 397 13.36 -14.80 8.71
CA ARG A 397 12.30 -14.91 7.72
C ARG A 397 11.38 -16.07 8.10
N LEU A 398 10.08 -15.89 7.92
CA LEU A 398 9.11 -16.97 8.08
C LEU A 398 9.17 -17.90 6.87
N GLY A 399 9.44 -19.19 7.11
CA GLY A 399 9.22 -20.25 6.15
C GLY A 399 7.80 -20.80 6.29
N ILE A 400 7.06 -20.75 5.18
CA ILE A 400 5.65 -21.12 5.11
C ILE A 400 5.49 -22.04 3.91
N THR A 401 4.81 -23.17 4.07
CA THR A 401 4.44 -24.06 2.97
C THR A 401 2.99 -23.81 2.58
N VAL A 402 2.75 -23.50 1.31
CA VAL A 402 1.39 -23.44 0.73
C VAL A 402 1.00 -24.83 0.25
N VAL A 403 -0.17 -25.29 0.69
CA VAL A 403 -0.74 -26.59 0.33
C VAL A 403 -2.10 -26.38 -0.29
N LEU A 404 -2.29 -26.94 -1.48
CA LEU A 404 -3.59 -26.97 -2.17
C LEU A 404 -4.08 -28.41 -2.22
N GLU A 405 -5.32 -28.64 -1.81
CA GLU A 405 -5.93 -29.97 -1.75
C GLU A 405 -7.22 -30.01 -2.58
N ASP A 406 -7.34 -31.01 -3.45
CA ASP A 406 -8.54 -31.23 -4.25
C ASP A 406 -9.59 -32.10 -3.53
N ALA A 407 -10.77 -32.19 -4.11
CA ALA A 407 -11.90 -32.93 -3.56
C ALA A 407 -11.64 -34.44 -3.38
N ASP A 408 -10.68 -35.02 -4.11
CA ASP A 408 -10.30 -36.43 -3.99
C ASP A 408 -9.18 -36.64 -2.94
N GLY A 409 -8.62 -35.55 -2.40
CA GLY A 409 -7.60 -35.56 -1.36
C GLY A 409 -6.17 -35.55 -1.90
N HIS A 410 -5.98 -35.34 -3.21
CA HIS A 410 -4.64 -35.11 -3.74
C HIS A 410 -4.15 -33.72 -3.34
N GLN A 411 -2.86 -33.60 -3.08
CA GLN A 411 -2.25 -32.37 -2.59
C GLN A 411 -1.08 -31.93 -3.46
N GLY A 412 -1.04 -30.65 -3.80
CA GLY A 412 0.16 -29.96 -4.25
C GLY A 412 0.77 -29.15 -3.10
N ARG A 413 2.10 -29.16 -2.99
CA ARG A 413 2.84 -28.46 -1.92
C ARG A 413 3.98 -27.65 -2.51
N ARG A 414 4.08 -26.36 -2.13
CA ARG A 414 5.17 -25.46 -2.53
C ARG A 414 5.52 -24.51 -1.39
N PRO A 415 6.80 -24.26 -1.09
CA PRO A 415 7.18 -23.24 -0.14
C PRO A 415 6.84 -21.84 -0.70
N LEU A 416 6.47 -20.90 0.18
CA LEU A 416 6.03 -19.56 -0.22
C LEU A 416 7.17 -18.74 -0.86
N ASP A 417 8.41 -19.02 -0.47
CA ASP A 417 9.63 -18.34 -0.93
C ASP A 417 9.96 -18.58 -2.41
N GLU A 418 9.42 -19.65 -3.02
CA GLU A 418 9.46 -19.87 -4.47
C GLU A 418 8.71 -18.78 -5.24
N PHE A 419 7.67 -18.18 -4.65
CA PHE A 419 6.84 -17.17 -5.30
C PHE A 419 7.32 -15.75 -4.97
N ALA A 420 7.50 -15.46 -3.68
CA ALA A 420 7.98 -14.17 -3.21
C ALA A 420 8.74 -14.30 -1.89
N GLU A 421 9.77 -13.47 -1.73
CA GLU A 421 10.44 -13.31 -0.46
C GLU A 421 9.55 -12.49 0.48
N LEU A 422 8.98 -13.12 1.51
CA LEU A 422 8.28 -12.40 2.58
C LEU A 422 9.32 -11.72 3.46
N LEU A 423 9.41 -10.40 3.35
CA LEU A 423 10.42 -9.63 4.08
C LEU A 423 10.12 -9.65 5.59
N PRO A 424 11.15 -9.79 6.44
CA PRO A 424 11.00 -9.62 7.88
C PRO A 424 10.65 -8.15 8.20
N PRO A 425 10.22 -7.86 9.43
CA PRO A 425 10.02 -6.48 9.87
C PRO A 425 11.27 -5.64 9.59
N LEU A 426 11.08 -4.51 8.92
CA LEU A 426 12.18 -3.65 8.48
C LEU A 426 12.40 -2.53 9.50
N PRO A 427 13.42 -2.63 10.37
CA PRO A 427 13.67 -1.60 11.35
C PRO A 427 14.14 -0.33 10.66
N VAL A 428 13.68 0.80 11.18
CA VAL A 428 14.12 2.13 10.76
C VAL A 428 14.46 2.94 12.00
N ARG A 429 15.36 3.90 11.82
CA ARG A 429 15.78 4.82 12.87
C ARG A 429 15.91 6.20 12.24
N HIS A 430 14.96 7.07 12.51
CA HIS A 430 14.85 8.39 11.87
C HIS A 430 15.87 9.39 12.43
N THR A 431 16.36 9.20 13.66
CA THR A 431 17.27 10.13 14.32
C THR A 431 18.51 9.46 14.90
N ARG A 432 19.57 10.23 15.09
CA ARG A 432 20.80 9.77 15.73
C ARG A 432 20.64 9.54 17.23
N LEU A 433 19.50 9.90 17.83
CA LEU A 433 19.25 9.84 19.27
C LEU A 433 18.12 8.85 19.57
N ASP A 434 18.43 7.71 20.18
CA ASP A 434 17.43 6.65 20.45
C ASP A 434 16.23 7.16 21.24
N LEU A 435 16.46 8.02 22.23
CA LEU A 435 15.39 8.60 23.04
C LEU A 435 14.42 9.44 22.21
N LEU A 436 14.94 10.23 21.26
CA LEU A 436 14.11 11.05 20.39
C LEU A 436 13.33 10.17 19.41
N ASP A 437 13.94 9.09 18.92
CA ASP A 437 13.26 8.13 18.07
C ASP A 437 12.06 7.49 18.76
N ARG A 438 12.29 6.92 19.96
CA ARG A 438 11.24 6.28 20.77
C ARG A 438 10.10 7.25 21.14
N GLN A 439 10.42 8.52 21.42
CA GLN A 439 9.42 9.50 21.81
C GLN A 439 8.59 10.04 20.64
N ARG A 440 9.20 10.20 19.46
CA ARG A 440 8.55 10.85 18.30
C ARG A 440 8.01 9.85 17.28
N TYR A 441 8.77 8.80 17.01
CA TYR A 441 8.47 7.83 15.95
C TYR A 441 8.04 6.48 16.51
N HIS A 442 8.06 6.30 17.83
CA HIS A 442 7.56 5.10 18.53
C HIS A 442 8.33 3.83 18.15
N ASP A 443 7.67 2.87 17.48
CA ASP A 443 8.22 1.55 17.17
C ASP A 443 9.20 1.62 15.99
N PRO A 444 10.31 0.88 15.98
CA PRO A 444 11.26 0.91 14.86
C PRO A 444 10.69 0.26 13.59
N THR A 445 9.64 -0.56 13.70
CA THR A 445 9.05 -1.36 12.62
C THR A 445 7.55 -1.07 12.50
N GLU A 446 6.99 -1.40 11.34
CA GLU A 446 5.55 -1.51 11.14
C GLU A 446 5.25 -2.70 10.21
N PRO A 447 4.06 -3.34 10.31
CA PRO A 447 3.72 -4.41 9.39
C PRO A 447 3.61 -3.90 7.95
N LEU A 448 4.44 -4.43 7.06
CA LEU A 448 4.43 -4.10 5.63
C LEU A 448 3.73 -5.22 4.87
N LEU A 449 2.44 -5.00 4.55
CA LEU A 449 1.66 -5.94 3.76
C LEU A 449 2.25 -6.06 2.35
N GLN A 450 2.40 -7.29 1.87
CA GLN A 450 2.95 -7.66 0.58
C GLN A 450 1.95 -8.55 -0.16
N SER A 451 1.70 -8.26 -1.43
CA SER A 451 0.88 -9.13 -2.28
C SER A 451 1.74 -10.24 -2.87
N VAL A 452 1.40 -11.50 -2.58
CA VAL A 452 2.07 -12.68 -3.12
C VAL A 452 1.13 -13.40 -4.09
N ALA A 453 1.56 -13.52 -5.34
CA ALA A 453 0.89 -14.31 -6.36
C ALA A 453 1.37 -15.76 -6.33
N VAL A 454 0.45 -16.70 -6.18
CA VAL A 454 0.69 -18.14 -6.13
C VAL A 454 -0.08 -18.80 -7.31
N PRO A 455 0.54 -18.92 -8.50
CA PRO A 455 -0.12 -19.50 -9.67
C PRO A 455 -0.43 -20.99 -9.46
N MET A 456 -1.68 -21.40 -9.69
CA MET A 456 -2.11 -22.80 -9.48
C MET A 456 -1.39 -23.78 -10.42
N ALA A 457 -1.04 -23.33 -11.63
CA ALA A 457 -0.24 -24.10 -12.59
C ALA A 457 1.07 -24.67 -11.99
N LEU A 458 1.67 -24.02 -10.99
CA LEU A 458 2.92 -24.46 -10.37
C LEU A 458 2.74 -25.63 -9.40
N PHE A 459 1.50 -25.95 -9.02
CA PHE A 459 1.15 -27.11 -8.19
C PHE A 459 0.93 -28.37 -9.02
N HIS A 460 1.27 -28.35 -10.31
CA HIS A 460 1.27 -29.53 -11.17
C HIS A 460 2.22 -30.63 -10.64
N GLY A 461 1.76 -31.88 -10.69
CA GLY A 461 2.52 -33.07 -10.28
C GLY A 461 1.70 -34.01 -9.39
N GLY A 462 1.51 -35.25 -9.84
CA GLY A 462 0.57 -36.19 -9.23
C GLY A 462 -0.85 -36.04 -9.78
N ASP A 463 -1.85 -36.49 -9.02
CA ASP A 463 -3.26 -36.53 -9.41
C ASP A 463 -4.06 -35.26 -8.99
N PHE A 464 -3.38 -34.20 -8.51
CA PHE A 464 -4.02 -32.95 -8.06
C PHE A 464 -4.71 -32.17 -9.20
N ASP A 465 -5.98 -31.85 -9.00
CA ASP A 465 -6.82 -31.07 -9.93
C ASP A 465 -7.32 -29.75 -9.31
N PRO A 466 -6.82 -28.57 -9.76
CA PRO A 466 -7.23 -27.28 -9.23
C PRO A 466 -8.70 -26.94 -9.53
N THR A 467 -9.31 -27.54 -10.57
CA THR A 467 -10.75 -27.33 -10.85
C THR A 467 -11.65 -27.90 -9.76
N ARG A 468 -11.09 -28.75 -8.90
CA ARG A 468 -11.76 -29.39 -7.75
C ARG A 468 -11.13 -28.95 -6.44
N LEU A 469 -10.45 -27.80 -6.40
CA LEU A 469 -9.84 -27.25 -5.19
C LEU A 469 -10.87 -27.16 -4.07
N ARG A 470 -10.61 -27.81 -2.94
CA ARG A 470 -11.49 -27.75 -1.76
C ARG A 470 -10.84 -27.13 -0.54
N ARG A 471 -9.50 -27.04 -0.50
CA ARG A 471 -8.79 -26.49 0.65
C ARG A 471 -7.49 -25.82 0.23
N ILE A 472 -7.24 -24.66 0.83
CA ILE A 472 -5.96 -23.99 0.87
C ILE A 472 -5.46 -24.08 2.32
N GLU A 473 -4.21 -24.46 2.52
CA GLU A 473 -3.59 -24.52 3.83
C GLU A 473 -2.23 -23.83 3.81
N LEU A 474 -2.00 -22.99 4.81
CA LEU A 474 -0.68 -22.40 5.11
C LEU A 474 -0.10 -23.16 6.30
N GLN A 475 0.97 -23.90 6.06
CA GLN A 475 1.69 -24.62 7.10
C GLN A 475 2.89 -23.82 7.58
N PHE A 476 3.07 -23.77 8.90
CA PHE A 476 4.11 -23.02 9.58
C PHE A 476 5.20 -23.96 10.09
N ASP A 477 5.88 -24.63 9.16
CA ASP A 477 6.72 -25.81 9.42
C ASP A 477 8.25 -25.55 9.35
N GLN A 478 8.67 -24.33 9.00
CA GLN A 478 10.06 -24.01 8.69
C GLN A 478 10.68 -22.91 9.57
N THR A 479 9.92 -22.25 10.45
CA THR A 479 10.44 -21.19 11.32
C THR A 479 9.75 -21.21 12.67
N ASP A 480 10.52 -20.96 13.74
CA ASP A 480 10.04 -21.00 15.11
C ASP A 480 10.78 -19.98 15.99
N PRO A 481 10.07 -19.16 16.79
CA PRO A 481 8.63 -18.88 16.70
C PRO A 481 8.31 -17.90 15.57
N GLY A 482 7.01 -17.76 15.23
CA GLY A 482 6.58 -16.82 14.20
C GLY A 482 5.20 -16.22 14.44
N VAL A 483 4.99 -15.01 13.91
CA VAL A 483 3.68 -14.37 13.81
C VAL A 483 3.49 -13.80 12.40
N LEU A 484 2.52 -14.36 11.68
CA LEU A 484 2.08 -13.91 10.36
C LEU A 484 0.81 -13.08 10.50
N VAL A 485 0.72 -12.01 9.72
CA VAL A 485 -0.50 -11.22 9.52
C VAL A 485 -1.01 -11.53 8.13
N ILE A 486 -2.29 -11.88 8.03
CA ILE A 486 -3.00 -12.00 6.76
C ILE A 486 -4.09 -10.95 6.73
N GLU A 487 -3.99 -10.00 5.80
CA GLU A 487 -5.05 -9.02 5.57
C GLU A 487 -6.11 -9.61 4.63
N ARG A 488 -5.68 -10.32 3.58
CA ARG A 488 -6.62 -10.85 2.60
C ARG A 488 -6.10 -12.11 1.93
N ILE A 489 -7.02 -13.03 1.66
CA ILE A 489 -6.81 -14.18 0.77
C ILE A 489 -7.87 -14.15 -0.33
N SER A 490 -7.44 -14.31 -1.58
CA SER A 490 -8.31 -14.17 -2.75
C SER A 490 -7.86 -15.03 -3.93
N ILE A 491 -8.75 -15.27 -4.88
CA ILE A 491 -8.44 -15.98 -6.14
C ILE A 491 -8.76 -15.06 -7.31
N SER A 492 -7.84 -14.95 -8.26
CA SER A 492 -8.14 -14.40 -9.58
C SER A 492 -8.27 -15.54 -10.61
N PRO A 493 -9.37 -15.60 -11.37
CA PRO A 493 -9.59 -16.60 -12.41
C PRO A 493 -8.73 -16.35 -13.65
#